data_AF-A0A7S1GWR5-F1
#
_entry.id   AF-A0A7S1GWR5-F1
#
_cell.length_a   1.000
_cell.length_b   1.000
_cell.length_c   1.000
_cell.angle_alpha   90.00
_cell.angle_beta   90.00
_cell.angle_gamma   90.00
#
_symmetry.space_group_name_H-M   'P 1'
#
loop_
_entity.id
_entity.type
_entity.pdbx_description
1 polymer ?
#
loop_
_entity_poly.entity_id
_entity_poly.type
_entity_poly.pdbx_seq_one_letter_code
_entity_poly.pdbx_strand_id
1 'polypeptide(L)'
;KKVELVTQGEATELDKSLVEKITDPLTHLVRNSCDHGIEMPADRIAKGKPETGTITLVASHQGGSIVIEVRDDGRGLNREKLIKKAREKGIDAPDTMTDAEVWNLIFAPG
;
A
#
# COMPACT_ATOMS: atom_id res chain seq x y z
N LYS A 1 -15.44 5.72 -4.05
CA LYS A 1 -14.33 6.59 -3.59
C LYS A 1 -13.89 7.46 -4.76
N LYS A 2 -13.33 8.65 -4.51
CA LYS A 2 -12.70 9.46 -5.55
C LYS A 2 -11.20 9.29 -5.43
N VAL A 3 -10.56 8.77 -6.47
CA VAL A 3 -9.14 8.44 -6.48
C VAL A 3 -8.52 8.88 -7.79
N GLU A 4 -7.33 9.46 -7.71
CA GLU A 4 -6.47 9.78 -8.83
C GLU A 4 -5.21 8.90 -8.77
N LEU A 5 -4.85 8.32 -9.92
CA LEU A 5 -3.60 7.57 -10.08
C LEU A 5 -2.56 8.47 -10.74
N VAL A 6 -1.42 8.65 -10.07
CA VAL A 6 -0.28 9.42 -10.57
C VAL A 6 0.87 8.46 -10.84
N THR A 7 1.38 8.46 -12.07
CA THR A 7 2.54 7.66 -12.48
C THR A 7 3.77 8.54 -12.62
N GLN A 8 4.93 8.04 -12.17
CA GLN A 8 6.22 8.71 -12.29
C GLN A 8 7.30 7.72 -12.72
N GLY A 9 8.25 8.20 -13.52
CA GLY A 9 9.34 7.38 -14.03
C GLY A 9 8.93 6.46 -15.18
N GLU A 10 7.98 6.88 -16.02
CA GLU A 10 7.52 6.15 -17.21
C GLU A 10 8.64 5.90 -18.24
N ALA A 11 9.72 6.67 -18.17
CA ALA A 11 10.93 6.46 -18.98
C ALA A 11 11.88 5.39 -18.42
N THR A 12 11.58 4.80 -17.27
CA THR A 12 12.38 3.72 -16.66
C THR A 12 12.23 2.47 -17.51
N GLU A 13 13.33 2.01 -18.12
CA GLU A 13 13.33 0.80 -18.92
C GLU A 13 13.23 -0.44 -18.03
N LEU A 14 12.21 -1.26 -18.29
CA LEU A 14 11.94 -2.51 -17.60
C LEU A 14 11.99 -3.65 -18.63
N ASP A 15 12.64 -4.76 -18.26
CA ASP A 15 12.61 -5.97 -19.08
C ASP A 15 11.18 -6.51 -19.21
N LYS A 16 10.80 -6.97 -20.40
CA LYS A 16 9.44 -7.47 -20.66
C LYS A 16 9.03 -8.63 -19.73
N SER A 17 9.95 -9.55 -19.45
CA SER A 17 9.69 -10.68 -18.55
C SER A 17 9.50 -10.25 -17.10
N LEU A 18 10.11 -9.12 -16.71
CA LEU A 18 9.90 -8.51 -15.41
C LEU A 18 8.51 -7.86 -15.36
N VAL A 19 8.14 -7.09 -16.39
CA VAL A 19 6.81 -6.45 -16.50
C VAL A 19 5.68 -7.47 -16.34
N GLU A 20 5.77 -8.59 -17.04
CA GLU A 20 4.76 -9.66 -16.97
C GLU A 20 4.59 -10.23 -15.55
N LYS A 21 5.68 -10.32 -14.77
CA LYS A 21 5.65 -10.86 -13.40
C LYS A 21 5.18 -9.86 -12.35
N ILE A 22 5.43 -8.57 -12.55
CA ILE A 22 5.11 -7.52 -11.57
C ILE A 22 3.71 -6.92 -11.77
N THR A 23 3.12 -7.05 -12.96
CA THR A 23 1.83 -6.42 -13.28
C THR A 23 0.72 -6.84 -12.30
N ASP A 24 0.61 -8.14 -12.01
CA ASP A 24 -0.39 -8.67 -11.08
C ASP A 24 -0.16 -8.18 -9.63
N PRO A 25 1.05 -8.30 -9.04
CA PRO A 25 1.36 -7.69 -7.75
C PRO A 25 1.07 -6.19 -7.67
N LEU A 26 1.45 -5.40 -8.68
CA LEU A 26 1.24 -3.95 -8.68
C LEU A 26 -0.26 -3.61 -8.74
N THR A 27 -1.01 -4.33 -9.57
CA THR A 27 -2.47 -4.18 -9.63
C THR A 27 -3.11 -4.47 -8.28
N HIS A 28 -2.63 -5.50 -7.57
CA HIS A 28 -3.11 -5.82 -6.23
C HIS A 28 -2.76 -4.72 -5.22
N LEU A 29 -1.55 -4.16 -5.25
CA LEU A 29 -1.17 -3.06 -4.36
C LEU A 29 -2.05 -1.82 -4.58
N VAL A 30 -2.26 -1.41 -5.84
CA VAL A 30 -3.13 -0.28 -6.17
C VAL A 30 -4.56 -0.55 -5.71
N ARG A 31 -5.08 -1.77 -5.91
CA ARG A 31 -6.39 -2.16 -5.40
C ARG A 31 -6.48 -2.08 -3.88
N ASN A 32 -5.46 -2.53 -3.15
CA ASN A 32 -5.43 -2.44 -1.69
C ASN A 32 -5.44 -0.98 -1.20
N SER A 33 -4.68 -0.10 -1.85
CA SER A 33 -4.73 1.34 -1.57
C SER A 33 -6.11 1.91 -1.88
N CYS A 34 -6.75 1.52 -2.99
CA CYS A 34 -8.13 1.92 -3.31
C CYS A 34 -9.15 1.41 -2.29
N ASP A 35 -9.13 0.14 -1.91
CA ASP A 35 -10.16 -0.53 -1.11
C ASP A 35 -10.00 -0.27 0.39
N HIS A 36 -8.76 -0.24 0.88
CA HIS A 36 -8.46 -0.15 2.29
C HIS A 36 -7.71 1.14 2.68
N GLY A 37 -6.79 1.61 1.85
CA GLY A 37 -6.02 2.83 2.10
C GLY A 37 -6.88 4.09 2.10
N ILE A 38 -7.37 4.48 0.92
CA ILE A 38 -8.12 5.72 0.70
C ILE A 38 -9.47 5.66 1.45
N GLU A 39 -9.82 6.73 2.15
CA GLU A 39 -11.11 6.86 2.84
C GLU A 39 -12.24 7.31 1.90
N MET A 40 -13.49 7.32 2.38
CA MET A 40 -14.59 7.90 1.61
C MET A 40 -14.43 9.43 1.54
N PRO A 41 -14.93 10.10 0.48
CA PRO A 41 -14.83 11.56 0.33
C PRO A 41 -15.21 12.36 1.58
N ALA A 42 -16.33 12.00 2.22
CA ALA A 42 -16.80 12.64 3.45
C ALA A 42 -15.82 12.48 4.62
N ASP A 43 -15.28 11.27 4.83
CA ASP A 43 -14.30 10.99 5.89
C ASP A 43 -12.99 11.76 5.66
N ARG A 44 -12.58 11.93 4.40
CA ARG A 44 -11.37 12.69 4.04
C ARG A 44 -11.54 14.16 4.36
N ILE A 45 -12.65 14.77 3.92
CA ILE A 45 -12.98 16.16 4.23
C ILE A 45 -13.07 16.39 5.73
N ALA A 46 -13.70 15.47 6.47
CA ALA A 46 -13.80 15.55 7.94
C ALA A 46 -12.42 15.53 8.64
N LYS A 47 -11.41 14.92 8.02
CA LYS A 47 -10.02 14.90 8.48
C LYS A 47 -9.14 16.01 7.89
N GLY A 48 -9.73 16.98 7.18
CA GLY A 48 -9.01 18.08 6.54
C GLY A 48 -8.17 17.68 5.33
N LYS A 49 -8.45 16.52 4.72
CA LYS A 49 -7.80 16.04 3.49
C LYS A 49 -8.59 16.43 2.24
N PRO A 50 -7.95 16.49 1.05
CA PRO A 50 -8.67 16.64 -0.21
C PRO A 50 -9.71 15.53 -0.42
N GLU A 51 -10.83 15.90 -1.06
CA GLU A 51 -11.94 14.97 -1.36
C GLU A 51 -11.46 13.76 -2.18
N THR A 52 -10.62 14.02 -3.18
CA THR A 52 -9.96 13.00 -4.01
C THR A 52 -8.70 12.52 -3.31
N GLY A 53 -8.56 11.20 -3.15
CA GLY A 53 -7.32 10.58 -2.70
C GLY A 53 -6.34 10.36 -3.85
N THR A 54 -5.05 10.28 -3.53
CA THR A 54 -4.00 10.09 -4.54
C THR A 54 -3.27 8.79 -4.27
N ILE A 55 -3.11 7.99 -5.32
CA ILE A 55 -2.21 6.83 -5.34
C ILE A 55 -1.11 7.15 -6.34
N THR A 56 0.14 7.09 -5.89
CA THR A 56 1.32 7.36 -6.71
C THR A 56 2.09 6.06 -6.95
N LEU A 57 2.37 5.76 -8.22
CA LEU A 57 3.26 4.68 -8.63
C LEU A 57 4.53 5.29 -9.22
N VAL A 58 5.67 4.98 -8.61
CA VAL A 58 6.98 5.48 -9.05
C VAL A 58 7.86 4.31 -9.43
N ALA A 59 8.46 4.37 -10.62
CA ALA A 59 9.56 3.49 -11.00
C ALA A 59 10.85 4.31 -11.10
N SER A 60 11.95 3.82 -10.54
CA SER A 60 13.24 4.50 -10.63
C SER A 60 14.41 3.52 -10.58
N HIS A 61 15.54 3.91 -11.18
CA HIS A 61 16.81 3.19 -11.03
C HIS A 61 17.56 3.70 -9.81
N GLN A 62 17.87 2.81 -8.87
CA GLN A 62 18.66 3.12 -7.68
C GLN A 62 19.71 2.03 -7.45
N GLY A 63 20.98 2.39 -7.56
CA GLY A 63 22.10 1.49 -7.23
C GLY A 63 22.17 0.22 -8.09
N GLY A 64 21.80 0.30 -9.37
CA GLY A 64 21.77 -0.86 -10.28
C GLY A 64 20.52 -1.74 -10.15
N SER A 65 19.63 -1.42 -9.22
CA SER A 65 18.32 -2.06 -9.05
C SER A 65 17.21 -1.15 -9.56
N ILE A 66 16.07 -1.74 -9.90
CA ILE A 66 14.83 -1.02 -10.16
C ILE A 66 14.05 -0.99 -8.86
N VAL A 67 13.67 0.20 -8.42
CA VAL A 67 12.82 0.43 -7.25
C VAL A 67 11.46 0.85 -7.74
N ILE A 68 10.43 0.09 -7.33
CA ILE A 68 9.03 0.41 -7.60
C ILE A 68 8.37 0.77 -6.28
N GLU A 69 7.88 2.00 -6.17
CA GLU A 69 7.17 2.51 -5.02
C GLU A 69 5.67 2.64 -5.35
N VAL A 70 4.82 2.17 -4.45
CA VAL A 70 3.38 2.45 -4.46
C VAL A 70 3.06 3.19 -3.18
N ARG A 71 2.56 4.42 -3.31
CA ARG A 71 2.23 5.31 -2.20
C ARG A 71 0.77 5.73 -2.28
N ASP A 72 0.09 5.81 -1.14
CA ASP A 72 -1.21 6.47 -1.04
C ASP A 72 -1.24 7.49 0.09
N ASP A 73 -2.17 8.44 0.00
CA ASP A 73 -2.42 9.46 1.02
C ASP A 73 -3.63 9.12 1.92
N GLY A 74 -3.92 7.83 2.04
CA GLY A 74 -5.05 7.28 2.76
C GLY A 74 -4.88 7.30 4.28
N ARG A 75 -5.62 6.42 4.95
CA ARG A 75 -5.67 6.37 6.42
C ARG A 75 -4.43 5.76 7.08
N GLY A 76 -3.50 5.24 6.29
CA GLY A 76 -2.38 4.43 6.77
C GLY A 76 -2.82 3.07 7.34
N LEU A 77 -1.86 2.35 7.91
CA LEU A 77 -2.13 1.08 8.57
C LEU A 77 -2.67 1.31 9.99
N ASN A 78 -3.67 0.52 10.39
CA ASN A 78 -4.22 0.55 11.74
C ASN A 78 -3.63 -0.59 12.57
N ARG A 79 -2.75 -0.23 13.51
CA ARG A 79 -2.02 -1.14 14.39
C ARG A 79 -2.95 -2.11 15.13
N GLU A 80 -3.95 -1.59 15.83
CA GLU A 80 -4.87 -2.40 16.63
C GLU A 80 -5.65 -3.40 15.78
N LYS A 81 -6.10 -2.97 14.58
CA LYS A 81 -6.82 -3.85 13.65
C LYS A 81 -5.93 -4.98 13.13
N LEU A 82 -4.66 -4.71 12.87
CA LEU A 82 -3.72 -5.74 12.40
C LEU A 82 -3.44 -6.77 13.49
N ILE A 83 -3.16 -6.33 14.72
CA ILE A 83 -2.96 -7.23 15.87
C ILE A 83 -4.19 -8.09 16.09
N LYS A 84 -5.38 -7.48 16.12
CA LYS A 84 -6.65 -8.20 16.31
C LYS A 84 -6.85 -9.26 15.22
N LYS A 85 -6.66 -8.90 13.96
CA LYS A 85 -6.85 -9.82 12.82
C LYS A 85 -5.80 -10.94 12.81
N ALA A 86 -4.57 -10.67 13.24
CA ALA A 86 -3.53 -11.68 13.38
C ALA A 86 -3.90 -12.71 14.47
N ARG A 87 -4.35 -12.23 15.64
CA ARG A 87 -4.83 -13.10 16.73
C ARG A 87 -6.03 -13.96 16.31
N GLU A 88 -6.98 -13.39 15.58
CA GLU A 88 -8.13 -14.13 15.01
C GLU A 88 -7.69 -15.27 14.08
N LYS A 89 -6.52 -15.15 13.45
CA LYS A 89 -5.93 -16.17 12.57
C LYS A 89 -4.98 -17.13 13.30
N GLY A 90 -4.88 -17.05 14.63
CA GLY A 90 -3.99 -17.88 15.43
C GLY A 90 -2.51 -17.49 15.33
N ILE A 91 -2.20 -16.31 14.80
CA ILE A 91 -0.84 -15.77 14.79
C ILE A 91 -0.59 -15.09 16.15
N ASP A 92 0.52 -15.43 16.81
CA ASP A 92 0.93 -14.76 18.03
C ASP A 92 1.34 -13.32 17.73
N ALA A 93 0.59 -12.37 18.29
CA ALA A 93 0.77 -10.95 18.07
C ALA A 93 0.61 -10.20 19.40
N PRO A 94 1.62 -10.20 20.28
CA PRO A 94 1.55 -9.53 21.57
C PRO A 94 1.51 -8.00 21.42
N ASP A 95 0.90 -7.31 22.39
CA ASP A 95 0.76 -5.84 22.34
C ASP A 95 2.12 -5.11 22.42
N THR A 96 3.17 -5.82 22.83
CA THR A 96 4.55 -5.35 22.93
C THR A 96 5.29 -5.26 21.59
N MET A 97 4.72 -5.77 20.49
CA MET A 97 5.36 -5.68 19.16
C MET A 97 5.63 -4.22 18.78
N THR A 98 6.78 -3.95 18.18
CA THR A 98 7.06 -2.65 17.56
C THR A 98 6.14 -2.40 16.36
N ASP A 99 5.99 -1.15 15.94
CA ASP A 99 5.19 -0.82 14.75
C ASP A 99 5.69 -1.58 13.51
N ALA A 100 7.01 -1.68 13.33
CA ALA A 100 7.61 -2.43 12.23
C ALA A 100 7.21 -3.91 12.23
N GLU A 101 7.21 -4.55 13.40
CA GLU A 101 6.78 -5.95 13.54
C GLU A 101 5.28 -6.09 13.25
N VAL A 102 4.45 -5.14 13.69
CA VAL A 102 3.01 -5.16 13.40
C VAL A 102 2.73 -5.00 11.92
N TRP A 103 3.47 -4.14 11.22
CA TRP A 103 3.32 -3.98 9.77
C TRP A 103 3.69 -5.25 9.01
N ASN A 104 4.68 -6.02 9.48
CA ASN A 104 5.04 -7.29 8.86
C ASN A 104 3.92 -8.35 8.93
N LEU A 105 2.94 -8.20 9.82
CA LEU A 105 1.78 -9.09 9.87
C LEU A 105 0.93 -9.05 8.59
N ILE A 106 1.05 -8.01 7.76
CA ILE A 106 0.36 -7.95 6.45
C ILE A 106 0.86 -9.03 5.47
N PHE A 107 2.09 -9.50 5.67
CA PHE A 107 2.71 -10.54 4.85
C PHE A 107 2.54 -11.94 5.43
N ALA A 108 1.99 -12.05 6.64
CA ALA A 108 1.75 -13.34 7.25
C ALA A 108 0.76 -14.14 6.38
N PRO A 109 1.04 -15.43 6.11
CA PRO A 109 0.15 -16.28 5.35
C PRO A 109 -1.22 -16.30 6.03
N GLY A 110 -2.25 -16.15 5.21
CA GLY A 110 -3.61 -15.89 5.65
C GLY A 110 -4.35 -17.12 6.12
#